data_AF-A0A0X1KT94-F1
#
_entry.id   AF-A0A0X1KT94-F1
#
_cell.length_a   1.000
_cell.length_b   1.000
_cell.length_c   1.000
_cell.angle_alpha   90.00
_cell.angle_beta   90.00
_cell.angle_gamma   90.00
#
_symmetry.space_group_name_H-M   'P 1'
#
loop_
_entity.id
_entity.type
_entity.pdbx_description
1 polymer ?
#
loop_
_entity_poly.entity_id
_entity_poly.type
_entity_poly.pdbx_seq_one_letter_code
_entity_poly.pdbx_strand_id
1 'polypeptide(L)'
;MRRTLFLAAIVLVTSLVLAQSFIELYLNSSYFGRRIVVEKGPTNKTRVEMVYRWPNDKIVHVLDPVFLVWARRSGLFVMGQPNNYRNSPLEILDLEDLFIKQLREQGITKLEKVDKKYKITVDSPSGLFTAFITQEGLPEKIVRVFNNVTTELVYEHVEVLKESFEEVAQRYGIKSAEETVNLPNEIKLILSTVNWYTVSRLQIGGEQVVMIIANHKSGSVIKMVCSSKDVTVNIEQNEQLLRIKGKDYYLYIIAQDQSVLEQVKSLLTKER
;
A
#
# COMPACT_ATOMS: atom_id res chain seq x y z
N MET A 1 -24.37 -8.28 -45.18
CA MET A 1 -23.00 -8.24 -44.60
C MET A 1 -22.58 -6.84 -44.14
N ARG A 2 -22.62 -5.79 -44.98
CA ARG A 2 -22.21 -4.42 -44.57
C ARG A 2 -23.00 -3.87 -43.36
N ARG A 3 -24.33 -4.01 -43.34
CA ARG A 3 -25.18 -3.55 -42.21
C ARG A 3 -24.93 -4.31 -40.91
N THR A 4 -24.73 -5.63 -40.98
CA THR A 4 -24.42 -6.47 -39.81
C THR A 4 -23.01 -6.19 -39.24
N LEU A 5 -22.02 -5.94 -40.11
CA LEU A 5 -20.69 -5.47 -39.70
C LEU A 5 -20.72 -4.07 -39.08
N PHE A 6 -21.53 -3.16 -39.62
CA PHE A 6 -21.67 -1.80 -39.07
C PHE A 6 -22.38 -1.82 -37.71
N LEU A 7 -23.42 -2.65 -37.55
CA LEU A 7 -24.09 -2.88 -36.26
C LEU A 7 -23.15 -3.53 -35.25
N ALA A 8 -22.36 -4.54 -35.65
CA ALA A 8 -21.36 -5.16 -34.77
C ALA A 8 -20.29 -4.15 -34.35
N ALA A 9 -19.81 -3.29 -35.27
CA ALA A 9 -18.85 -2.24 -34.96
C ALA A 9 -19.43 -1.18 -34.02
N ILE A 10 -20.68 -0.74 -34.22
CA ILE A 10 -21.35 0.21 -33.32
C ILE A 10 -21.54 -0.39 -31.93
N VAL A 11 -21.96 -1.65 -31.83
CA VAL A 11 -22.11 -2.34 -30.54
C VAL A 11 -20.75 -2.48 -29.84
N LEU A 12 -19.68 -2.78 -30.57
CA LEU A 12 -18.33 -2.86 -30.02
C LEU A 12 -17.87 -1.48 -29.50
N VAL A 13 -18.01 -0.43 -30.31
CA VAL A 13 -17.60 0.95 -29.97
C VAL A 13 -18.40 1.49 -28.78
N THR A 14 -19.72 1.28 -28.76
CA THR A 14 -20.58 1.73 -27.63
C THR A 14 -20.27 0.96 -26.35
N SER A 15 -19.95 -0.33 -26.42
CA SER A 15 -19.51 -1.12 -25.26
C SER A 15 -18.17 -0.65 -24.71
N LEU A 16 -17.24 -0.24 -25.57
CA LEU A 16 -15.95 0.36 -25.19
C LEU A 16 -16.11 1.75 -24.56
N VAL A 17 -16.97 2.61 -25.12
CA VAL A 17 -17.24 3.96 -24.59
C VAL A 17 -17.93 3.90 -23.21
N LEU A 18 -18.89 2.99 -23.03
CA LEU A 18 -19.55 2.79 -21.74
C LEU A 18 -18.64 2.11 -20.71
N ALA A 19 -17.70 1.27 -21.16
CA ALA A 19 -16.70 0.67 -20.29
C ALA A 19 -15.69 1.72 -19.79
N GLN A 20 -15.30 2.65 -20.64
CA GLN A 20 -14.39 3.73 -20.29
C GLN A 20 -15.05 4.72 -19.31
N SER A 21 -16.36 4.98 -19.47
CA SER A 21 -17.08 5.93 -18.61
C SER A 21 -17.18 5.50 -17.15
N PHE A 22 -17.46 4.22 -16.85
CA PHE A 22 -17.63 3.79 -15.45
C PHE A 22 -16.29 3.62 -14.70
N ILE A 23 -15.21 3.25 -15.42
CA ILE A 23 -13.86 3.19 -14.83
C ILE A 23 -13.38 4.59 -14.50
N GLU A 24 -13.62 5.56 -15.39
CA GLU A 24 -13.34 6.96 -15.10
C GLU A 24 -14.17 7.45 -13.91
N LEU A 25 -15.46 7.09 -13.82
CA LEU A 25 -16.27 7.37 -12.64
C LEU A 25 -15.65 6.77 -11.37
N TYR A 26 -15.22 5.51 -11.40
CA TYR A 26 -14.55 4.88 -10.26
C TYR A 26 -13.23 5.56 -9.88
N LEU A 27 -12.37 5.86 -10.85
CA LEU A 27 -11.09 6.50 -10.60
C LEU A 27 -11.26 7.92 -10.05
N ASN A 28 -12.36 8.59 -10.36
CA ASN A 28 -12.67 9.96 -9.93
C ASN A 28 -13.73 10.05 -8.82
N SER A 29 -14.24 8.93 -8.29
CA SER A 29 -15.28 8.96 -7.27
C SER A 29 -14.72 9.36 -5.91
N SER A 30 -15.47 10.23 -5.21
CA SER A 30 -15.25 10.52 -3.79
C SER A 30 -16.30 9.81 -2.97
N TYR A 31 -15.88 8.98 -2.03
CA TYR A 31 -16.80 8.14 -1.26
C TYR A 31 -16.27 7.84 0.16
N PHE A 32 -17.21 7.61 1.07
CA PHE A 32 -16.98 7.01 2.37
C PHE A 32 -17.36 5.55 2.30
N GLY A 33 -16.59 4.68 2.94
CA GLY A 33 -16.93 3.26 3.02
C GLY A 33 -16.49 2.63 4.32
N ARG A 34 -17.30 1.68 4.80
CA ARG A 34 -16.89 0.69 5.80
C ARG A 34 -16.60 -0.61 5.10
N ARG A 35 -15.44 -1.20 5.35
CA ARG A 35 -14.98 -2.40 4.66
C ARG A 35 -14.25 -3.36 5.58
N ILE A 36 -14.26 -4.62 5.19
CA ILE A 36 -13.48 -5.69 5.81
C ILE A 36 -12.39 -6.12 4.83
N VAL A 37 -11.16 -6.25 5.32
CA VAL A 37 -10.04 -6.80 4.58
C VAL A 37 -9.66 -8.13 5.20
N VAL A 38 -9.64 -9.20 4.39
CA VAL A 38 -9.25 -10.54 4.80
C VAL A 38 -8.08 -10.99 3.93
N GLU A 39 -6.99 -11.42 4.57
CA GLU A 39 -5.85 -12.07 3.92
C GLU A 39 -5.83 -13.54 4.34
N LYS A 40 -5.85 -14.44 3.36
CA LYS A 40 -5.81 -15.90 3.54
C LYS A 40 -4.52 -16.43 2.92
N GLY A 41 -3.72 -17.13 3.71
CA GLY A 41 -2.42 -17.63 3.29
C GLY A 41 -1.71 -18.37 4.44
N PRO A 42 -0.37 -18.30 4.54
CA PRO A 42 0.38 -18.89 5.66
C PRO A 42 -0.04 -18.34 7.03
N THR A 43 -0.43 -17.06 7.07
CA THR A 43 -1.06 -16.42 8.23
C THR A 43 -2.35 -15.77 7.79
N ASN A 44 -3.44 -16.04 8.49
CA ASN A 44 -4.71 -15.37 8.23
C ASN A 44 -4.76 -14.06 8.99
N LYS A 45 -5.19 -12.99 8.32
CA LYS A 45 -5.38 -11.68 8.93
C LYS A 45 -6.75 -11.15 8.54
N THR A 46 -7.36 -10.41 9.46
CA THR A 46 -8.61 -9.69 9.20
C THR A 46 -8.47 -8.30 9.78
N ARG A 47 -9.00 -7.31 9.07
CA ARG A 47 -9.09 -5.93 9.53
C ARG A 47 -10.44 -5.36 9.18
N VAL A 48 -10.94 -4.50 10.06
CA VAL A 48 -12.12 -3.67 9.81
C VAL A 48 -11.63 -2.23 9.63
N GLU A 49 -12.07 -1.59 8.56
CA GLU A 49 -11.58 -0.27 8.16
C GLU A 49 -12.73 0.66 7.80
N MET A 50 -12.61 1.92 8.17
CA MET A 50 -13.34 3.03 7.55
C MET A 50 -12.41 3.74 6.58
N VAL A 51 -12.89 4.03 5.37
CA VAL A 51 -12.14 4.69 4.31
C VAL A 51 -12.90 5.92 3.82
N TYR A 52 -12.17 7.03 3.70
CA TYR A 52 -12.59 8.24 3.00
C TYR A 52 -11.65 8.37 1.81
N ARG A 53 -12.21 8.28 0.61
CA ARG A 53 -11.45 8.36 -0.63
C ARG A 53 -11.86 9.58 -1.42
N TRP A 54 -10.86 10.28 -1.94
CA TRP A 54 -10.95 11.24 -3.04
C TRP A 54 -10.06 10.72 -4.19
N PRO A 55 -10.12 11.30 -5.40
CA PRO A 55 -9.40 10.77 -6.57
C PRO A 55 -7.89 10.56 -6.32
N ASN A 56 -7.26 11.48 -5.59
CA ASN A 56 -5.81 11.47 -5.32
C ASN A 56 -5.47 11.33 -3.83
N ASP A 57 -6.46 11.44 -2.93
CA ASP A 57 -6.25 11.49 -1.49
C ASP A 57 -7.08 10.45 -0.79
N LYS A 58 -6.65 10.05 0.40
CA LYS A 58 -7.29 8.97 1.12
C LYS A 58 -7.01 9.08 2.61
N ILE A 59 -8.01 8.78 3.43
CA ILE A 59 -7.84 8.57 4.87
C ILE A 59 -8.42 7.20 5.17
N VAL A 60 -7.65 6.34 5.83
CA VAL A 60 -8.12 5.05 6.30
C VAL A 60 -7.92 4.97 7.80
N HIS A 61 -9.00 4.59 8.46
CA HIS A 61 -9.03 4.34 9.88
C HIS A 61 -9.27 2.84 10.10
N VAL A 62 -8.22 2.15 10.54
CA VAL A 62 -8.27 0.74 10.96
C VAL A 62 -8.88 0.69 12.36
N LEU A 63 -10.02 0.04 12.46
CA LEU A 63 -10.79 -0.13 13.69
C LEU A 63 -10.37 -1.38 14.47
N ASP A 64 -9.99 -2.44 13.74
CA ASP A 64 -9.62 -3.75 14.28
C ASP A 64 -8.53 -4.38 13.40
N PRO A 65 -7.54 -5.09 13.96
CA PRO A 65 -7.32 -5.40 15.38
C PRO A 65 -6.57 -4.32 16.16
N VAL A 66 -6.04 -3.32 15.46
CA VAL A 66 -5.27 -2.23 16.07
C VAL A 66 -5.82 -0.91 15.57
N PHE A 67 -6.16 -0.04 16.52
CA PHE A 67 -6.57 1.32 16.24
C PHE A 67 -5.41 2.09 15.60
N LEU A 68 -5.55 2.43 14.32
CA LEU A 68 -4.54 3.10 13.52
C LEU A 68 -5.21 3.93 12.43
N VAL A 69 -4.71 5.14 12.21
CA VAL A 69 -5.14 5.99 11.10
C VAL A 69 -3.94 6.24 10.19
N TRP A 70 -4.15 6.10 8.88
CA TRP A 70 -3.20 6.57 7.89
C TRP A 70 -3.90 7.43 6.84
N ALA A 71 -3.15 8.36 6.26
CA ALA A 71 -3.65 9.21 5.21
C ALA A 71 -2.62 9.44 4.11
N ARG A 72 -3.12 9.57 2.88
CA ARG A 72 -2.41 10.06 1.71
C ARG A 72 -2.98 11.43 1.36
N ARG A 73 -2.13 12.46 1.30
CA ARG A 73 -2.50 13.80 0.81
C ARG A 73 -1.43 14.31 -0.15
N SER A 74 -1.80 14.56 -1.40
CA SER A 74 -0.89 15.13 -2.42
C SER A 74 0.44 14.37 -2.54
N GLY A 75 0.39 13.03 -2.44
CA GLY A 75 1.58 12.16 -2.51
C GLY A 75 2.38 12.03 -1.20
N LEU A 76 2.01 12.76 -0.15
CA LEU A 76 2.58 12.58 1.19
C LEU A 76 1.75 11.56 1.99
N PHE A 77 2.45 10.77 2.79
CA PHE A 77 1.85 9.69 3.58
C PHE A 77 2.06 9.96 5.06
N VAL A 78 1.00 9.87 5.85
CA VAL A 78 1.07 9.96 7.31
C VAL A 78 0.40 8.75 7.93
N MET A 79 0.90 8.32 9.08
CA MET A 79 0.34 7.20 9.83
C MET A 79 0.53 7.45 11.33
N GLY A 80 -0.43 7.00 12.13
CA GLY A 80 -0.33 7.06 13.56
C GLY A 80 -1.64 6.80 14.28
N GLN A 81 -1.63 7.11 15.56
CA GLN A 81 -2.84 7.16 16.38
C GLN A 81 -3.29 8.62 16.52
N PRO A 82 -4.55 8.88 16.93
CA PRO A 82 -5.02 10.23 17.17
C PRO A 82 -4.04 10.98 18.06
N ASN A 83 -3.68 12.20 17.66
CA ASN A 83 -2.68 13.06 18.31
C ASN A 83 -1.22 12.58 18.27
N ASN A 84 -0.88 11.50 17.55
CA ASN A 84 0.48 11.00 17.38
C ASN A 84 0.72 10.52 15.94
N TYR A 85 0.60 11.47 15.00
CA TYR A 85 0.84 11.24 13.57
C TYR A 85 2.29 11.50 13.19
N ARG A 86 2.77 10.74 12.20
CA ARG A 86 4.13 10.90 11.65
C ARG A 86 4.10 10.73 10.15
N ASN A 87 4.97 11.44 9.45
CA ASN A 87 5.18 11.20 8.02
C ASN A 87 5.80 9.81 7.82
N SER A 88 5.17 9.01 6.98
CA SER A 88 5.72 7.75 6.47
C SER A 88 6.73 8.06 5.37
N PRO A 89 7.96 7.53 5.45
CA PRO A 89 8.95 7.67 4.39
C PRO A 89 8.62 6.81 3.16
N LEU A 90 7.69 5.87 3.27
CA LEU A 90 7.23 5.04 2.16
C LEU A 90 5.78 5.32 1.79
N GLU A 91 5.51 5.00 0.52
CA GLU A 91 4.16 4.90 -0.01
C GLU A 91 3.35 3.86 0.78
N ILE A 92 2.16 4.25 1.23
CA ILE A 92 1.22 3.32 1.86
C ILE A 92 0.16 3.00 0.81
N LEU A 93 0.14 1.75 0.35
CA LEU A 93 -0.84 1.25 -0.62
C LEU A 93 -1.62 0.11 0.01
N ASP A 94 -2.94 0.25 0.07
CA ASP A 94 -3.80 -0.88 0.37
C ASP A 94 -4.18 -1.66 -0.91
N LEU A 95 -5.02 -2.68 -0.75
CA LEU A 95 -5.44 -3.51 -1.89
C LEU A 95 -6.15 -2.72 -2.99
N GLU A 96 -6.93 -1.70 -2.64
CA GLU A 96 -7.62 -0.86 -3.61
C GLU A 96 -6.63 0.03 -4.37
N ASP A 97 -5.67 0.64 -3.65
CA ASP A 97 -4.63 1.46 -4.28
C ASP A 97 -3.73 0.62 -5.21
N LEU A 98 -3.38 -0.60 -4.79
CA LEU A 98 -2.66 -1.56 -5.63
C LEU A 98 -3.48 -1.93 -6.89
N PHE A 99 -4.77 -2.21 -6.74
CA PHE A 99 -5.64 -2.49 -7.87
C PHE A 99 -5.70 -1.31 -8.84
N ILE A 100 -5.91 -0.08 -8.34
CA ILE A 100 -5.94 1.15 -9.18
C ILE A 100 -4.62 1.33 -9.92
N LYS A 101 -3.48 1.12 -9.25
CA LYS A 101 -2.16 1.19 -9.88
C LYS A 101 -2.03 0.19 -11.02
N GLN A 102 -2.36 -1.08 -10.78
CA GLN A 102 -2.27 -2.12 -11.81
C GLN A 102 -3.27 -1.90 -12.94
N LEU A 103 -4.47 -1.41 -12.65
CA LEU A 103 -5.48 -1.03 -13.64
C LEU A 103 -4.97 0.08 -14.57
N ARG A 104 -4.26 1.08 -14.03
CA ARG A 104 -3.66 2.17 -14.82
C ARG A 104 -2.47 1.71 -15.66
N GLU A 105 -1.62 0.85 -15.11
CA GLU A 105 -0.39 0.38 -15.76
C GLU A 105 -0.64 -0.70 -16.81
N GLN A 106 -1.53 -1.65 -16.53
CA GLN A 106 -1.77 -2.84 -17.35
C GLN A 106 -3.08 -2.76 -18.15
N GLY A 107 -4.02 -1.90 -17.73
CA GLY A 107 -5.36 -1.87 -18.30
C GLY A 107 -6.25 -3.03 -17.83
N ILE A 108 -7.44 -3.14 -18.43
CA ILE A 108 -8.41 -4.20 -18.14
C ILE A 108 -8.10 -5.43 -18.99
N THR A 109 -7.87 -6.58 -18.35
CA THR A 109 -7.72 -7.87 -19.04
C THR A 109 -9.07 -8.48 -19.41
N LYS A 110 -10.06 -8.39 -18.51
CA LYS A 110 -11.42 -8.89 -18.76
C LYS A 110 -12.47 -8.00 -18.10
N LEU A 111 -13.58 -7.78 -18.80
CA LEU A 111 -14.74 -7.04 -18.31
C LEU A 111 -16.01 -7.87 -18.47
N GLU A 112 -16.77 -8.01 -17.39
CA GLU A 112 -18.06 -8.73 -17.39
C GLU A 112 -19.13 -7.85 -16.72
N LYS A 113 -20.28 -7.65 -17.36
CA LYS A 113 -21.42 -6.99 -16.72
C LYS A 113 -22.21 -8.03 -15.92
N VAL A 114 -22.41 -7.76 -14.63
CA VAL A 114 -23.13 -8.64 -13.70
C VAL A 114 -24.20 -7.80 -13.01
N ASP A 115 -25.46 -8.02 -13.35
CA ASP A 115 -26.60 -7.19 -12.91
C ASP A 115 -26.37 -5.68 -13.15
N LYS A 116 -26.35 -4.88 -12.07
CA LYS A 116 -26.09 -3.44 -12.07
C LYS A 116 -24.62 -3.09 -11.79
N LYS A 117 -23.71 -4.04 -12.01
CA LYS A 117 -22.28 -3.92 -11.68
C LYS A 117 -21.41 -4.41 -12.83
N TYR A 118 -20.14 -4.09 -12.72
CA TYR A 118 -19.09 -4.57 -13.60
C TYR A 118 -18.06 -5.33 -12.78
N LYS A 119 -17.74 -6.54 -13.22
CA LYS A 119 -16.62 -7.33 -12.74
C LYS A 119 -15.44 -7.08 -13.68
N ILE A 120 -14.39 -6.48 -13.14
CA ILE A 120 -13.14 -6.17 -13.84
C ILE A 120 -12.10 -7.18 -13.40
N THR A 121 -11.31 -7.67 -14.35
CA THR A 121 -10.13 -8.49 -14.08
C THR A 121 -8.90 -7.79 -14.63
N VAL A 122 -7.84 -7.74 -13.83
CA VAL A 122 -6.51 -7.24 -14.22
C VAL A 122 -5.50 -8.33 -13.88
N ASP A 123 -4.91 -8.92 -14.91
CA ASP A 123 -3.79 -9.84 -14.77
C ASP A 123 -2.49 -9.05 -14.81
N SER A 124 -1.67 -9.16 -13.77
CA SER A 124 -0.43 -8.41 -13.65
C SER A 124 0.69 -9.20 -12.98
N PRO A 125 1.95 -8.76 -13.11
CA PRO A 125 3.08 -9.36 -12.37
C PRO A 125 2.89 -9.32 -10.84
N SER A 126 2.02 -8.43 -10.35
CA SER A 126 1.67 -8.34 -8.93
C SER A 126 0.53 -9.29 -8.55
N GLY A 127 0.03 -10.12 -9.46
CA GLY A 127 -1.04 -11.09 -9.21
C GLY A 127 -2.32 -10.79 -9.97
N LEU A 128 -3.27 -11.71 -9.84
CA LEU A 128 -4.57 -11.61 -10.50
C LEU A 128 -5.53 -10.81 -9.63
N PHE A 129 -5.99 -9.67 -10.13
CA PHE A 129 -6.98 -8.84 -9.45
C PHE A 129 -8.36 -9.03 -10.05
N THR A 130 -9.39 -9.06 -9.21
CA THR A 130 -10.80 -8.98 -9.60
C THR A 130 -11.52 -7.93 -8.77
N ALA A 131 -12.18 -6.97 -9.40
CA ALA A 131 -12.96 -5.93 -8.72
C ALA A 131 -14.42 -5.91 -9.19
N PHE A 132 -15.34 -5.69 -8.28
CA PHE A 132 -16.76 -5.46 -8.54
C PHE A 132 -17.08 -3.99 -8.28
N ILE A 133 -17.54 -3.30 -9.30
CA ILE A 133 -17.79 -1.85 -9.28
C ILE A 133 -19.21 -1.59 -9.81
N THR A 134 -19.96 -0.72 -9.15
CA THR A 134 -21.31 -0.35 -9.59
C THR A 134 -21.27 0.53 -10.85
N GLN A 135 -22.41 0.73 -11.50
CA GLN A 135 -22.50 1.63 -12.66
C GLN A 135 -22.19 3.09 -12.31
N GLU A 136 -22.35 3.47 -11.04
CA GLU A 136 -22.04 4.80 -10.51
C GLU A 136 -20.55 4.98 -10.12
N GLY A 137 -19.72 3.94 -10.31
CA GLY A 137 -18.29 4.01 -9.98
C GLY A 137 -17.97 3.80 -8.50
N LEU A 138 -18.84 3.12 -7.75
CA LEU A 138 -18.58 2.76 -6.35
C LEU A 138 -18.05 1.32 -6.25
N PRO A 139 -16.98 1.06 -5.48
CA PRO A 139 -16.47 -0.30 -5.31
C PRO A 139 -17.32 -1.10 -4.33
N GLU A 140 -17.42 -2.41 -4.56
CA GLU A 140 -18.09 -3.35 -3.65
C GLU A 140 -17.12 -4.40 -3.11
N LYS A 141 -16.28 -4.94 -3.99
CA LYS A 141 -15.34 -5.99 -3.63
C LYS A 141 -14.11 -5.92 -4.52
N ILE A 142 -12.93 -6.09 -3.94
CA ILE A 142 -11.65 -6.25 -4.64
C ILE A 142 -10.97 -7.49 -4.10
N VAL A 143 -10.50 -8.35 -4.99
CA VAL A 143 -9.78 -9.58 -4.67
C VAL A 143 -8.46 -9.57 -5.40
N ARG A 144 -7.40 -10.03 -4.74
CA ARG A 144 -6.11 -10.33 -5.36
C ARG A 144 -5.68 -11.74 -4.98
N VAL A 145 -5.22 -12.49 -5.97
CA VAL A 145 -4.54 -13.78 -5.77
C VAL A 145 -3.09 -13.63 -6.23
N PHE A 146 -2.14 -13.87 -5.32
CA PHE A 146 -0.71 -13.77 -5.59
C PHE A 146 0.08 -14.71 -4.69
N ASN A 147 0.97 -15.55 -5.24
CA ASN A 147 1.83 -16.46 -4.47
C ASN A 147 1.09 -17.28 -3.40
N ASN A 148 -0.02 -17.92 -3.76
CA ASN A 148 -0.90 -18.69 -2.85
C ASN A 148 -1.52 -17.88 -1.69
N VAL A 149 -1.45 -16.55 -1.73
CA VAL A 149 -2.15 -15.66 -0.82
C VAL A 149 -3.34 -15.05 -1.54
N THR A 150 -4.51 -15.10 -0.90
CA THR A 150 -5.72 -14.41 -1.36
C THR A 150 -6.03 -13.27 -0.43
N THR A 151 -6.05 -12.03 -0.94
CA THR A 151 -6.51 -10.86 -0.20
C THR A 151 -7.86 -10.43 -0.75
N GLU A 152 -8.87 -10.35 0.10
CA GLU A 152 -10.21 -9.88 -0.22
C GLU A 152 -10.49 -8.60 0.56
N LEU A 153 -10.98 -7.58 -0.11
CA LEU A 153 -11.49 -6.35 0.47
C LEU A 153 -12.95 -6.24 0.06
N VAL A 154 -13.85 -6.19 1.03
CA VAL A 154 -15.30 -6.17 0.81
C VAL A 154 -15.87 -4.96 1.53
N TYR A 155 -16.56 -4.09 0.78
CA TYR A 155 -17.30 -2.98 1.36
C TYR A 155 -18.64 -3.49 1.90
N GLU A 156 -18.90 -3.26 3.17
CA GLU A 156 -20.20 -3.51 3.79
C GLU A 156 -21.14 -2.33 3.55
N HIS A 157 -20.58 -1.14 3.45
CA HIS A 157 -21.31 0.09 3.19
C HIS A 157 -20.44 1.05 2.37
N VAL A 158 -21.05 1.72 1.38
CA VAL A 158 -20.43 2.79 0.59
C VAL A 158 -21.46 3.88 0.31
N GLU A 159 -21.06 5.13 0.47
CA GLU A 159 -21.86 6.29 0.12
C GLU A 159 -21.00 7.41 -0.45
N VAL A 160 -21.63 8.31 -1.21
CA VAL A 160 -20.94 9.47 -1.81
C VAL A 160 -20.45 10.40 -0.71
N LEU A 161 -19.16 10.74 -0.76
CA LEU A 161 -18.53 11.62 0.22
C LEU A 161 -18.68 13.07 -0.22
N LYS A 162 -19.30 13.87 0.64
CA LYS A 162 -19.49 15.32 0.42
C LYS A 162 -18.41 16.15 1.12
N GLU A 163 -17.77 15.58 2.14
CA GLU A 163 -16.77 16.26 2.95
C GLU A 163 -15.43 16.37 2.19
N SER A 164 -14.73 17.45 2.43
CA SER A 164 -13.36 17.68 2.00
C SER A 164 -12.36 16.86 2.81
N PHE A 165 -11.14 16.69 2.29
CA PHE A 165 -10.07 16.02 3.01
C PHE A 165 -9.80 16.70 4.36
N GLU A 166 -9.74 18.03 4.37
CA GLU A 166 -9.44 18.85 5.54
C GLU A 166 -10.45 18.67 6.67
N GLU A 167 -11.75 18.64 6.35
CA GLU A 167 -12.82 18.42 7.33
C GLU A 167 -12.68 17.04 7.99
N VAL A 168 -12.43 16.00 7.19
CA VAL A 168 -12.24 14.64 7.72
C VAL A 168 -10.95 14.54 8.52
N ALA A 169 -9.84 15.09 8.01
CA ALA A 169 -8.55 15.11 8.68
C ALA A 169 -8.61 15.79 10.04
N GLN A 170 -9.36 16.89 10.15
CA GLN A 170 -9.60 17.59 11.41
C GLN A 170 -10.31 16.71 12.44
N ARG A 171 -11.32 15.91 12.04
CA ARG A 171 -12.01 14.97 12.95
C ARG A 171 -11.06 13.93 13.54
N TYR A 172 -10.08 13.49 12.76
CA TYR A 172 -9.06 12.53 13.21
C TYR A 172 -7.88 13.21 13.92
N GLY A 173 -7.83 14.54 13.99
CA GLY A 173 -6.69 15.27 14.52
C GLY A 173 -5.42 15.06 13.70
N ILE A 174 -5.56 14.74 12.40
CA ILE A 174 -4.43 14.61 11.47
C ILE A 174 -3.91 16.02 11.22
N LYS A 175 -2.84 16.37 11.92
CA LYS A 175 -2.05 17.56 11.61
C LYS A 175 -1.03 17.20 10.54
N SER A 176 -0.70 18.14 9.66
CA SER A 176 0.51 18.04 8.84
C SER A 176 1.68 17.81 9.80
N ALA A 177 2.23 16.60 9.83
CA ALA A 177 3.24 16.26 10.81
C ALA A 177 4.51 17.07 10.46
N GLU A 178 4.84 18.05 11.30
CA GLU A 178 6.12 18.76 11.25
C GLU A 178 7.28 17.77 11.52
N GLU A 179 7.01 16.74 12.33
CA GLU A 179 7.92 15.64 12.61
C GLU A 179 7.86 14.57 11.52
N THR A 180 8.78 14.67 10.58
CA THR A 180 9.13 13.55 9.71
C THR A 180 9.95 12.55 10.52
N VAL A 181 9.70 11.25 10.40
CA VAL A 181 10.69 10.27 10.86
C VAL A 181 11.93 10.47 9.99
N ASN A 182 12.93 11.18 10.52
CA ASN A 182 14.23 11.37 9.88
C ASN A 182 15.00 10.05 9.92
N LEU A 183 14.59 9.11 9.09
CA LEU A 183 15.41 7.96 8.76
C LEU A 183 16.57 8.45 7.89
N PRO A 184 17.79 7.97 8.13
CA PRO A 184 18.91 8.15 7.20
C PRO A 184 18.52 7.79 5.77
N ASN A 185 19.12 8.47 4.80
CA ASN A 185 18.84 8.24 3.37
C ASN A 185 19.12 6.79 2.98
N GLU A 186 20.12 6.17 3.59
CA GLU A 186 20.44 4.75 3.43
C GLU A 186 19.24 3.86 3.77
N ILE A 187 18.51 4.15 4.84
CA ILE A 187 17.31 3.39 5.20
C ILE A 187 16.22 3.61 4.15
N LYS A 188 16.00 4.85 3.68
CA LYS A 188 15.00 5.15 2.64
C LYS A 188 15.31 4.40 1.35
N LEU A 189 16.58 4.37 0.95
CA LEU A 189 17.07 3.64 -0.22
C LEU A 189 16.79 2.14 -0.06
N ILE A 190 17.15 1.53 1.07
CA ILE A 190 16.87 0.12 1.32
C ILE A 190 15.37 -0.14 1.27
N LEU A 191 14.57 0.71 1.90
CA LEU A 191 13.11 0.57 1.92
C LEU A 191 12.46 0.70 0.52
N SER A 192 13.13 1.27 -0.49
CA SER A 192 12.63 1.23 -1.88
C SER A 192 12.66 -0.18 -2.51
N THR A 193 13.45 -1.10 -1.92
CA THR A 193 13.62 -2.48 -2.39
C THR A 193 12.64 -3.47 -1.75
N VAL A 194 11.85 -3.02 -0.78
CA VAL A 194 10.97 -3.88 0.02
C VAL A 194 9.51 -3.72 -0.37
N ASN A 195 8.69 -4.74 -0.10
CA ASN A 195 7.25 -4.73 -0.32
C ASN A 195 6.48 -4.18 0.89
N TRP A 196 6.97 -4.47 2.10
CA TRP A 196 6.39 -3.98 3.35
C TRP A 196 7.44 -4.00 4.46
N TYR A 197 7.22 -3.20 5.50
CA TYR A 197 8.10 -3.13 6.66
C TYR A 197 7.31 -2.75 7.92
N THR A 198 7.89 -3.08 9.07
CA THR A 198 7.44 -2.66 10.39
C THR A 198 8.56 -1.87 11.04
N VAL A 199 8.22 -0.81 11.77
CA VAL A 199 9.18 0.00 12.52
C VAL A 199 8.86 -0.09 14.00
N SER A 200 9.83 -0.53 14.78
CA SER A 200 9.81 -0.55 16.23
C SER A 200 10.80 0.47 16.77
N ARG A 201 10.42 1.22 17.80
CA ARG A 201 11.36 2.04 18.57
C ARG A 201 11.55 1.39 19.93
N LEU A 202 12.77 0.94 20.18
CA LEU A 202 13.14 0.22 21.38
C LEU A 202 13.99 1.15 22.25
N GLN A 203 13.67 1.23 23.53
CA GLN A 203 14.53 1.86 24.51
C GLN A 203 15.46 0.79 25.07
N ILE A 204 16.75 0.84 24.74
CA ILE A 204 17.75 -0.12 25.22
C ILE A 204 18.71 0.64 26.13
N GLY A 205 18.52 0.48 27.44
CA GLY A 205 19.17 1.33 28.43
C GLY A 205 18.83 2.81 28.21
N GLY A 206 19.85 3.65 28.06
CA GLY A 206 19.70 5.08 27.78
C GLY A 206 19.58 5.46 26.31
N GLU A 207 19.56 4.49 25.39
CA GLU A 207 19.59 4.73 23.94
C GLU A 207 18.24 4.39 23.28
N GLN A 208 17.81 5.25 22.35
CA GLN A 208 16.66 4.96 21.50
C GLN A 208 17.14 4.29 20.21
N VAL A 209 16.70 3.05 20.01
CA VAL A 209 17.05 2.23 18.85
C VAL A 209 15.84 2.09 17.94
N VAL A 210 16.01 2.36 16.66
CA VAL A 210 14.99 2.10 15.63
C VAL A 210 15.28 0.74 15.01
N MET A 211 14.39 -0.22 15.20
CA MET A 211 14.43 -1.51 14.52
C MET A 211 13.40 -1.54 13.41
N ILE A 212 13.79 -1.98 12.22
CA ILE A 212 12.92 -2.14 11.08
C ILE A 212 12.99 -3.59 10.61
N ILE A 213 11.85 -4.26 10.48
CA ILE A 213 11.78 -5.59 9.86
C ILE A 213 11.00 -5.44 8.57
N ALA A 214 11.62 -5.79 7.45
CA ALA A 214 11.08 -5.59 6.12
C ALA A 214 11.13 -6.86 5.27
N ASN A 215 10.13 -7.05 4.41
CA ASN A 215 10.15 -8.11 3.40
C ASN A 215 10.61 -7.55 2.07
N HIS A 216 11.77 -8.00 1.61
CA HIS A 216 12.32 -7.68 0.32
C HIS A 216 11.41 -8.15 -0.83
N LYS A 217 11.51 -7.52 -2.00
CA LYS A 217 10.76 -7.91 -3.20
C LYS A 217 11.01 -9.36 -3.64
N SER A 218 12.15 -9.96 -3.28
CA SER A 218 12.44 -11.38 -3.50
C SER A 218 11.68 -12.34 -2.57
N GLY A 219 11.06 -11.84 -1.50
CA GLY A 219 10.47 -12.64 -0.43
C GLY A 219 11.38 -12.83 0.79
N SER A 220 12.66 -12.48 0.70
CA SER A 220 13.62 -12.56 1.82
C SER A 220 13.34 -11.49 2.89
N VAL A 221 13.68 -11.78 4.15
CA VAL A 221 13.52 -10.82 5.26
C VAL A 221 14.81 -10.02 5.45
N ILE A 222 14.66 -8.71 5.61
CA ILE A 222 15.72 -7.77 5.97
C ILE A 222 15.38 -7.17 7.34
N LYS A 223 16.28 -7.28 8.32
CA LYS A 223 16.20 -6.56 9.59
C LYS A 223 17.19 -5.40 9.54
N MET A 224 16.77 -4.21 9.92
CA MET A 224 17.65 -3.05 10.07
C MET A 224 17.58 -2.53 11.50
N VAL A 225 18.73 -2.16 12.06
CA VAL A 225 18.83 -1.53 13.38
C VAL A 225 19.56 -0.21 13.19
N CYS A 226 18.95 0.89 13.63
CA CYS A 226 19.53 2.23 13.57
C CYS A 226 19.60 2.82 14.97
N SER A 227 20.77 3.33 15.34
CA SER A 227 21.07 3.84 16.68
C SER A 227 22.02 5.04 16.58
N SER A 228 21.98 5.98 17.52
CA SER A 228 22.96 7.08 17.55
C SER A 228 24.32 6.62 18.09
N LYS A 229 24.33 5.50 18.83
CA LYS A 229 25.53 4.86 19.39
C LYS A 229 25.79 3.50 18.78
N ASP A 230 27.05 3.08 18.84
CA ASP A 230 27.45 1.73 18.48
C ASP A 230 26.84 0.75 19.50
N VAL A 231 25.96 -0.13 19.03
CA VAL A 231 25.25 -1.10 19.86
C VAL A 231 25.62 -2.52 19.46
N THR A 232 25.54 -3.45 20.41
CA THR A 232 25.70 -4.87 20.12
C THR A 232 24.42 -5.40 19.50
N VAL A 233 24.54 -5.97 18.30
CA VAL A 233 23.43 -6.58 17.57
C VAL A 233 23.69 -8.08 17.48
N ASN A 234 22.82 -8.87 18.11
CA ASN A 234 22.88 -10.32 18.01
C ASN A 234 22.18 -10.76 16.72
N ILE A 235 22.84 -11.63 15.96
CA ILE A 235 22.32 -12.25 14.73
C ILE A 235 22.23 -13.76 14.89
N GLU A 236 21.30 -14.38 14.16
CA GLU A 236 21.15 -15.83 14.10
C GLU A 236 22.28 -16.48 13.27
N GLN A 237 22.51 -17.80 13.43
CA GLN A 237 23.64 -18.50 12.78
C GLN A 237 23.64 -18.42 11.24
N ASN A 238 22.46 -18.27 10.64
CA ASN A 238 22.28 -18.19 9.19
C ASN A 238 22.09 -16.75 8.69
N GLU A 239 22.26 -15.76 9.56
CA GLU A 239 22.14 -14.36 9.21
C GLU A 239 23.51 -13.76 8.90
N GLN A 240 23.49 -12.77 8.02
CA GLN A 240 24.65 -11.97 7.68
C GLN A 240 24.39 -10.53 8.05
N LEU A 241 25.45 -9.85 8.51
CA LEU A 241 25.38 -8.48 9.01
C LEU A 241 26.28 -7.57 8.17
N LEU A 242 25.68 -6.53 7.60
CA LEU A 242 26.35 -5.37 7.05
C LEU A 242 26.22 -4.20 8.02
N ARG A 243 27.35 -3.64 8.45
CA ARG A 243 27.38 -2.46 9.33
C ARG A 243 27.81 -1.23 8.54
N ILE A 244 27.08 -0.15 8.72
CA ILE A 244 27.33 1.16 8.11
C ILE A 244 27.42 2.20 9.21
N LYS A 245 28.50 2.99 9.19
CA LYS A 245 28.67 4.16 10.03
C LYS A 245 28.28 5.40 9.21
N GLY A 246 27.21 6.07 9.65
CA GLY A 246 26.82 7.39 9.16
C GLY A 246 27.54 8.50 9.91
N LYS A 247 27.14 9.75 9.68
CA LYS A 247 27.71 10.92 10.36
C LYS A 247 27.45 10.88 11.87
N ASP A 248 26.20 10.67 12.25
CA ASP A 248 25.72 10.73 13.65
C ASP A 248 24.89 9.49 14.03
N TYR A 249 25.04 8.39 13.29
CA TYR A 249 24.29 7.16 13.52
C TYR A 249 25.07 5.91 13.06
N TYR A 250 24.67 4.76 13.58
CA TYR A 250 25.08 3.43 13.15
C TYR A 250 23.87 2.69 12.60
N LEU A 251 24.03 2.10 11.42
CA LEU A 251 23.02 1.27 10.75
C LEU A 251 23.56 -0.15 10.59
N TYR A 252 22.80 -1.11 11.07
CA TYR A 252 23.08 -2.54 10.97
C TYR A 252 22.00 -3.14 10.06
N ILE A 253 22.40 -3.83 9.00
CA ILE A 253 21.51 -4.43 8.02
C ILE A 253 21.77 -5.93 8.08
N ILE A 254 20.72 -6.69 8.37
CA ILE A 254 20.79 -8.12 8.62
C ILE A 254 19.88 -8.82 7.62
N ALA A 255 20.41 -9.82 6.92
CA ALA A 255 19.63 -10.66 6.02
C ALA A 255 20.19 -12.08 6.02
N GLN A 256 19.31 -13.07 5.81
CA GLN A 256 19.73 -14.46 5.60
C GLN A 256 20.22 -14.71 4.17
N ASP A 257 19.71 -13.95 3.21
CA ASP A 257 19.99 -14.10 1.79
C ASP A 257 21.16 -13.20 1.35
N GLN A 258 22.27 -13.83 0.95
CA GLN A 258 23.47 -13.12 0.50
C GLN A 258 23.23 -12.22 -0.71
N SER A 259 22.37 -12.66 -1.64
CA SER A 259 22.09 -11.89 -2.85
C SER A 259 21.40 -10.56 -2.53
N VAL A 260 20.52 -10.58 -1.55
CA VAL A 260 19.82 -9.38 -1.05
C VAL A 260 20.79 -8.45 -0.33
N LEU A 261 21.70 -8.99 0.49
CA LEU A 261 22.70 -8.17 1.18
C LEU A 261 23.66 -7.49 0.19
N GLU A 262 24.11 -8.20 -0.85
CA GLU A 262 24.95 -7.63 -1.91
C GLU A 262 24.20 -6.60 -2.77
N GLN A 263 22.92 -6.83 -3.05
CA GLN A 263 22.08 -5.85 -3.73
C GLN A 263 21.98 -4.55 -2.91
N VAL A 264 21.70 -4.66 -1.61
CA VAL A 264 21.66 -3.51 -0.70
C VAL A 264 23.01 -2.80 -0.65
N LYS A 265 24.11 -3.54 -0.53
CA LYS A 265 25.46 -2.97 -0.54
C LYS A 265 25.76 -2.22 -1.84
N SER A 266 25.39 -2.78 -2.98
CA SER A 266 25.53 -2.13 -4.28
C SER A 266 24.73 -0.83 -4.37
N LEU A 267 23.48 -0.85 -3.89
CA LEU A 267 22.59 0.30 -3.84
C LEU A 267 23.20 1.46 -3.04
N LEU A 268 23.73 1.15 -1.86
CA LEU A 268 24.31 2.13 -0.95
C LEU A 268 25.68 2.66 -1.38
N THR A 269 26.38 1.93 -2.26
CA THR A 269 27.67 2.36 -2.82
C THR A 269 27.49 3.28 -4.03
N LYS A 270 26.40 3.13 -4.80
CA LYS A 270 26.13 3.94 -6.00
C LYS A 270 25.70 5.38 -5.71
N GLU A 271 25.19 5.66 -4.51
CA GLU A 271 24.73 7.00 -4.09
C GLU A 271 25.76 7.76 -3.24
N ARG A 272 26.96 7.20 -3.03
CA ARG A 272 28.09 7.87 -2.39
C ARG A 272 29.10 8.35 -3.42
#